data_AF-A0A3P3G683-F1
#
_entry.id   AF-A0A3P3G683-F1
#
_cell.length_a   1.000
_cell.length_b   1.000
_cell.length_c   1.000
_cell.angle_alpha   90.00
_cell.angle_beta   90.00
_cell.angle_gamma   90.00
#
_symmetry.space_group_name_H-M   'P 1'
#
loop_
_entity.id
_entity.type
_entity.pdbx_description
1 polymer ?
#
loop_
_entity_poly.entity_id
_entity_poly.type
_entity_poly.pdbx_seq_one_letter_code
_entity_poly.pdbx_strand_id
1 'polypeptide(L)'
;MLPATDGAAPSADRLAALDALRRRVAIQSSADAAEGIKARRVLFSLDLPAVEMHAALGALDNFERAIVEHDDRLVVAARRLRCLAVLDGIIGE
;
A
#
# COMPACT_ATOMS: atom_id res chain seq x y z
N MET A 1 -3.87 -31.57 -10.98
CA MET A 1 -3.48 -30.32 -11.66
C MET A 1 -4.10 -29.18 -10.90
N LEU A 2 -3.29 -28.37 -10.20
CA LEU A 2 -3.75 -27.06 -9.74
C LEU A 2 -3.87 -26.16 -10.97
N PRO A 3 -4.96 -25.39 -11.14
CA PRO A 3 -4.99 -24.41 -12.21
C PRO A 3 -3.86 -23.41 -11.93
N ALA A 4 -2.96 -23.26 -12.91
CA ALA A 4 -2.07 -22.11 -12.94
C ALA A 4 -2.99 -20.89 -12.99
N THR A 5 -3.00 -20.10 -11.92
CA THR A 5 -3.50 -18.73 -12.01
C THR A 5 -2.57 -18.03 -12.97
N ASP A 6 -2.98 -17.99 -14.24
CA ASP A 6 -2.33 -17.19 -15.27
C ASP A 6 -2.09 -15.81 -14.69
N GLY A 7 -0.87 -15.30 -14.84
CA GLY A 7 -0.48 -13.94 -14.49
C GLY A 7 -1.20 -12.97 -15.41
N ALA A 8 -2.52 -12.83 -15.22
CA ALA A 8 -3.32 -11.85 -15.88
C ALA A 8 -2.77 -10.48 -15.49
N ALA A 9 -2.32 -9.73 -16.49
CA ALA A 9 -1.86 -8.36 -16.30
C ALA A 9 -2.90 -7.58 -15.47
N PRO A 10 -2.45 -6.78 -14.48
CA PRO A 10 -3.37 -6.05 -13.62
C PRO A 10 -4.31 -5.18 -14.46
N SER A 11 -5.61 -5.20 -14.12
CA SER A 11 -6.60 -4.39 -14.83
C SER A 11 -6.28 -2.90 -14.71
N ALA A 12 -6.71 -2.10 -15.70
CA ALA A 12 -6.49 -0.65 -15.67
C ALA A 12 -7.08 -0.01 -14.41
N ASP A 13 -8.26 -0.47 -13.96
CA ASP A 13 -8.88 -0.04 -12.69
C ASP A 13 -8.03 -0.41 -11.46
N ARG A 14 -7.42 -1.61 -11.45
CA ARG A 14 -6.51 -2.02 -10.37
C ARG A 14 -5.29 -1.10 -10.30
N LEU A 15 -4.65 -0.83 -11.43
CA LEU A 15 -3.50 0.07 -11.50
C LEU A 15 -3.88 1.49 -11.07
N ALA A 16 -5.03 1.99 -11.51
CA ALA A 16 -5.52 3.33 -11.13
C ALA A 16 -5.78 3.44 -9.62
N ALA A 17 -6.36 2.40 -9.00
CA ALA A 17 -6.61 2.36 -7.57
C ALA A 17 -5.31 2.25 -6.75
N LEU A 18 -4.33 1.47 -7.19
CA LEU A 18 -2.99 1.41 -6.59
C LEU A 18 -2.26 2.75 -6.69
N ASP A 19 -2.30 3.40 -7.85
CA ASP A 19 -1.70 4.72 -8.07
C ASP A 19 -2.38 5.80 -7.23
N ALA A 20 -3.71 5.75 -7.07
CA ALA A 20 -4.44 6.61 -6.15
C ALA A 20 -4.00 6.40 -4.68
N LEU A 21 -3.83 5.15 -4.26
CA LEU A 21 -3.31 4.83 -2.92
C LEU A 21 -1.88 5.33 -2.74
N ARG A 22 -1.00 5.09 -3.72
CA ARG A 22 0.39 5.58 -3.74
C ARG A 22 0.44 7.10 -3.57
N ARG A 23 -0.30 7.86 -4.40
CA ARG A 23 -0.36 9.33 -4.31
C ARG A 23 -0.80 9.80 -2.93
N ARG A 24 -1.77 9.10 -2.34
CA ARG A 24 -2.29 9.43 -1.02
C ARG A 24 -1.27 9.21 0.09
N VAL A 25 -0.60 8.06 0.10
CA VAL A 25 0.54 7.80 1.02
C VAL A 25 1.61 8.88 0.84
N ALA A 26 1.90 9.29 -0.40
CA ALA A 26 2.89 10.32 -0.73
C ALA A 26 2.52 11.76 -0.30
N ILE A 27 1.28 12.03 0.12
CA ILE A 27 0.89 13.32 0.71
C ILE A 27 0.46 13.22 2.18
N GLN A 28 0.24 12.01 2.70
CA GLN A 28 -0.12 11.78 4.09
C GLN A 28 0.99 12.19 5.07
N SER A 29 0.66 13.09 5.99
CA SER A 29 1.56 13.60 7.05
C SER A 29 1.06 13.30 8.47
N SER A 30 -0.15 12.78 8.62
CA SER A 30 -0.78 12.39 9.88
C SER A 30 -1.44 11.01 9.75
N ALA A 31 -1.47 10.25 10.85
CA ALA A 31 -2.26 9.05 10.96
C ALA A 31 -3.67 9.47 11.37
N ASP A 32 -4.61 9.29 10.45
CA ASP A 32 -6.03 9.36 10.73
C ASP A 32 -6.61 7.96 10.55
N ALA A 33 -7.41 7.50 11.52
CA ALA A 33 -7.95 6.15 11.51
C ALA A 33 -8.86 5.92 10.29
N ALA A 34 -9.62 6.93 9.86
CA ALA A 34 -10.43 6.84 8.65
C ALA A 34 -9.55 6.75 7.41
N GLU A 35 -8.39 7.42 7.42
CA GLU A 35 -7.44 7.31 6.34
C GLU A 35 -6.87 5.88 6.22
N GLY A 36 -6.48 5.24 7.33
CA GLY A 36 -6.00 3.85 7.29
C GLY A 36 -7.09 2.85 6.87
N ILE A 37 -8.34 3.05 7.30
CA ILE A 37 -9.48 2.24 6.85
C ILE A 37 -9.68 2.34 5.33
N LYS A 38 -9.65 3.55 4.77
CA LYS A 38 -9.79 3.76 3.32
C LYS A 38 -8.65 3.06 2.56
N ALA A 39 -7.41 3.13 3.05
CA ALA A 39 -6.26 2.50 2.42
C ALA A 39 -6.40 0.96 2.38
N ARG A 40 -6.77 0.35 3.50
CA ARG A 40 -7.01 -1.10 3.58
C ARG A 40 -8.20 -1.52 2.71
N ARG A 41 -9.28 -0.73 2.66
CA ARG A 41 -10.43 -1.00 1.78
C ARG A 41 -10.02 -1.02 0.31
N VAL A 42 -9.15 -0.10 -0.12
CA VAL A 42 -8.61 -0.11 -1.50
C VAL A 42 -7.85 -1.41 -1.73
N LEU A 43 -6.91 -1.79 -0.86
CA LEU A 43 -6.15 -3.04 -1.02
C LEU A 43 -7.05 -4.28 -1.12
N PHE A 44 -8.02 -4.43 -0.21
CA PHE A 44 -8.96 -5.57 -0.26
C PHE A 44 -9.86 -5.59 -1.50
N SER A 45 -10.03 -4.47 -2.21
CA SER A 45 -10.79 -4.42 -3.45
C SER A 45 -10.00 -4.80 -4.70
N LEU A 46 -8.67 -4.92 -4.60
CA LEU A 46 -7.77 -5.06 -5.75
C LEU A 46 -7.48 -6.49 -6.19
N ASP A 47 -8.04 -7.49 -5.49
CA ASP A 47 -7.83 -8.92 -5.74
C ASP A 47 -6.35 -9.28 -5.98
N LEU A 48 -5.47 -8.70 -5.14
CA LEU A 48 -4.02 -8.89 -5.23
C LEU A 48 -3.64 -10.33 -4.86
N PRO A 49 -2.58 -10.90 -5.48
CA PRO A 49 -1.91 -12.08 -4.95
C PRO A 49 -1.61 -11.94 -3.46
N ALA A 50 -1.76 -13.03 -2.70
CA ALA A 50 -1.66 -13.01 -1.24
C ALA A 50 -0.31 -12.44 -0.74
N VAL A 51 0.77 -12.61 -1.51
CA VAL A 51 2.10 -12.07 -1.20
C VAL A 51 2.13 -10.55 -1.33
N GLU A 52 1.63 -10.01 -2.44
CA GLU A 52 1.52 -8.56 -2.67
C GLU A 52 0.59 -7.90 -1.65
N MET A 53 -0.54 -8.54 -1.34
CA MET A 53 -1.49 -8.08 -0.33
C MET A 53 -0.83 -7.96 1.05
N HIS A 54 -0.11 -8.99 1.50
CA HIS A 54 0.60 -8.96 2.78
C HIS A 54 1.70 -7.90 2.80
N ALA A 55 2.46 -7.76 1.70
CA ALA A 55 3.51 -6.75 1.59
C ALA A 55 2.91 -5.34 1.71
N ALA A 56 1.84 -5.04 0.96
CA ALA A 56 1.19 -3.74 0.98
C ALA A 56 0.58 -3.41 2.36
N LEU A 57 -0.12 -4.36 2.98
CA LEU A 57 -0.70 -4.18 4.32
C LEU A 57 0.39 -3.95 5.39
N GLY A 58 1.45 -4.76 5.38
CA GLY A 58 2.55 -4.62 6.32
C GLY A 58 3.29 -3.29 6.15
N ALA A 59 3.46 -2.82 4.92
CA ALA A 59 4.11 -1.54 4.65
C ALA A 59 3.26 -0.34 5.08
N LEU A 60 1.93 -0.40 4.88
CA LEU A 60 0.98 0.59 5.38
C LEU A 60 0.97 0.64 6.90
N ASP A 61 0.82 -0.51 7.57
CA ASP A 61 0.81 -0.59 9.04
C ASP A 61 2.10 -0.03 9.63
N ASN A 62 3.25 -0.37 9.04
CA ASN A 62 4.54 0.13 9.47
C ASN A 62 4.69 1.66 9.32
N PHE A 63 4.07 2.25 8.29
CA PHE A 63 4.04 3.70 8.10
C PHE A 63 3.07 4.39 9.06
N GLU A 64 1.83 3.90 9.16
CA GLU A 64 0.80 4.45 10.07
C GLU A 64 1.29 4.41 11.52
N ARG A 65 1.87 3.28 11.93
CA ARG A 65 2.46 3.12 13.25
C ARG A 65 3.58 4.12 13.50
N ALA A 66 4.40 4.42 12.49
CA ALA A 66 5.46 5.41 12.64
C ALA A 66 4.91 6.83 12.89
N ILE A 67 3.76 7.17 12.32
CA ILE A 67 3.14 8.48 12.57
C ILE A 67 2.57 8.56 14.00
N VAL A 68 2.05 7.45 14.53
CA VAL A 68 1.48 7.39 15.88
C VAL A 68 2.56 7.31 16.96
N GLU A 69 3.59 6.49 16.74
CA GLU A 69 4.59 6.15 17.76
C GLU A 69 5.84 7.03 17.73
N HIS A 70 6.08 7.78 16.65
CA HIS A 70 7.29 8.59 16.52
C HIS A 70 6.97 10.05 16.24
N ASP A 71 7.41 10.92 17.15
CA ASP A 71 7.45 12.38 16.93
C ASP A 71 8.54 12.79 15.92
N ASP A 72 9.49 11.90 15.61
CA ASP A 72 10.57 12.17 14.66
C ASP A 72 10.09 12.08 13.21
N ARG A 73 10.01 13.25 12.57
CA ARG A 73 9.62 13.41 11.16
C ARG A 73 10.53 12.63 10.19
N LEU A 74 11.80 12.40 10.52
CA LEU A 74 12.71 11.62 9.68
C LEU A 74 12.34 10.14 9.69
N VAL A 75 11.95 9.60 10.86
CA VAL A 75 11.50 8.21 10.97
C VAL A 75 10.21 8.01 10.18
N VAL A 76 9.26 8.94 10.31
CA VAL A 76 8.01 8.93 9.52
C VAL A 76 8.30 8.99 8.03
N ALA A 77 9.17 9.90 7.58
CA ALA A 77 9.56 10.03 6.18
C ALA A 77 10.22 8.76 5.63
N ALA A 78 11.13 8.13 6.38
CA ALA A 78 11.78 6.89 5.97
C ALA A 78 10.78 5.72 5.87
N ARG A 79 9.81 5.64 6.78
CA ARG A 79 8.77 4.61 6.78
C ARG A 79 7.80 4.82 5.61
N ARG A 80 7.46 6.06 5.31
CA ARG A 80 6.71 6.44 4.11
C ARG A 80 7.42 6.02 2.83
N LEU A 81 8.71 6.31 2.69
CA LEU A 81 9.50 5.93 1.51
C LEU A 81 9.50 4.42 1.29
N ARG A 82 9.64 3.63 2.38
CA ARG A 82 9.51 2.17 2.30
C ARG A 82 8.12 1.72 1.85
N CYS A 83 7.06 2.35 2.35
CA CYS A 83 5.69 2.05 1.93
C CYS A 83 5.50 2.34 0.43
N LEU A 84 5.97 3.48 -0.04
CA LEU A 84 5.92 3.83 -1.47
C LEU A 84 6.70 2.83 -2.32
N ALA A 85 7.89 2.40 -1.90
CA ALA A 85 8.68 1.42 -2.64
C ALA A 85 7.96 0.07 -2.83
N VAL A 86 7.20 -0.38 -1.82
CA VAL A 86 6.39 -1.60 -1.93
C VAL A 86 5.24 -1.40 -2.91
N LEU A 87 4.52 -0.28 -2.82
CA LEU A 87 3.43 0.02 -3.77
C LEU A 87 3.93 0.15 -5.20
N ASP A 88 5.10 0.76 -5.39
CA ASP A 88 5.74 0.93 -6.71
C ASP A 88 6.15 -0.41 -7.32
N GLY A 89 6.63 -1.35 -6.50
CA GLY A 89 6.90 -2.72 -6.93
C GLY A 89 5.65 -3.40 -7.47
N ILE A 90 4.54 -3.32 -6.73
CA ILE A 90 3.26 -3.93 -7.13
C ILE A 90 2.67 -3.30 -8.41
N ILE A 91 2.90 -1.99 -8.63
CA ILE A 91 2.44 -1.28 -9.84
C ILE A 91 3.30 -1.61 -11.07
N GLY A 92 4.59 -1.86 -10.88
CA GLY A 92 5.56 -2.09 -11.95
C GLY A 92 5.75 -3.55 -12.38
N GLU A 93 5.10 -4.50 -11.70
CA GLU A 93 5.05 -5.93 -12.06
C GLU A 93 4.06 -6.24 -13.19
#